data_AF-A0AAV7SBC3-F1
#
_entry.id   AF-A0AAV7SBC3-F1
#
_cell.length_a   1.000
_cell.length_b   1.000
_cell.length_c   1.000
_cell.angle_alpha   90.00
_cell.angle_beta   90.00
_cell.angle_gamma   90.00
#
_symmetry.space_group_name_H-M   'P 1'
#
loop_
_entity.id
_entity.type
_entity.pdbx_description
1 polymer ?
#
loop_
_entity_poly.entity_id
_entity_poly.type
_entity_poly.pdbx_seq_one_letter_code
_entity_poly.pdbx_strand_id
1 'polypeptide(L)'
;VTKLLKNYRSHPALLDLPSKLFYHKELEVCADPAVVNSLSTWDKLPRKHFPLIFHGVRGTETREGCNPSWFNPTEAVQVMRYCCILAKHVTTSVSAKSIGVITPYRKQGEKIRKLLQTVDLSEIKVGSVEEFQGQEYLVIIIS
;
A
#
# COMPACT_ATOMS: atom_id res chain seq x y z
N VAL A 1 12.34 -14.45 -26.12
CA VAL A 1 11.59 -13.47 -25.31
C VAL A 1 12.59 -12.46 -24.78
N THR A 2 12.38 -11.16 -25.03
CA THR A 2 13.29 -10.11 -24.55
C THR A 2 12.95 -9.74 -23.11
N LYS A 3 13.94 -9.74 -22.21
CA LYS A 3 13.77 -9.34 -20.82
C LYS A 3 14.02 -7.82 -20.69
N LEU A 4 13.06 -7.11 -20.12
CA LEU A 4 13.21 -5.69 -19.78
C LEU A 4 13.75 -5.59 -18.35
N LEU A 5 14.89 -4.91 -18.17
CA LEU A 5 15.60 -4.85 -16.89
C LEU A 5 15.43 -3.52 -16.14
N LYS A 6 15.10 -2.44 -16.85
CA LYS A 6 14.99 -1.11 -16.27
C LYS A 6 13.63 -0.89 -15.61
N ASN A 7 13.63 -0.64 -14.31
CA ASN A 7 12.43 -0.35 -13.53
C ASN A 7 12.31 1.16 -13.26
N TYR A 8 11.25 1.77 -13.79
CA TYR A 8 11.00 3.21 -13.67
C TYR A 8 10.00 3.58 -12.57
N ARG A 9 9.60 2.61 -11.72
CA ARG A 9 8.48 2.76 -10.79
C ARG A 9 8.92 2.88 -9.33
N SER A 10 9.83 2.02 -8.89
CA SER A 10 9.99 1.73 -7.48
C SER A 10 11.28 2.29 -6.89
N HIS A 11 11.20 2.73 -5.63
CA HIS A 11 12.37 3.06 -4.81
C HIS A 11 13.33 1.85 -4.72
N PRO A 12 14.67 2.04 -4.72
CA PRO A 12 15.64 0.94 -4.65
C PRO A 12 15.36 -0.08 -3.54
N ALA A 13 15.02 0.40 -2.33
CA ALA A 13 14.70 -0.43 -1.18
C ALA A 13 13.50 -1.37 -1.39
N LEU A 14 12.53 -0.97 -2.22
CA LEU A 14 11.34 -1.78 -2.55
C LEU A 14 11.62 -2.76 -3.69
N LEU A 15 12.52 -2.39 -4.62
CA LEU A 15 12.86 -3.21 -5.79
C LEU A 15 13.85 -4.34 -5.46
N ASP A 16 14.74 -4.15 -4.48
CA ASP A 16 15.83 -5.08 -4.16
C ASP A 16 15.33 -6.51 -3.87
N LEU A 17 14.29 -6.66 -3.04
CA LEU A 17 13.77 -7.97 -2.68
C LEU A 17 13.08 -8.68 -3.86
N PRO A 18 12.10 -8.07 -4.57
CA PRO A 18 11.52 -8.68 -5.78
C PRO A 18 12.55 -9.02 -6.84
N SER A 19 13.54 -8.15 -7.06
CA SER A 19 14.63 -8.38 -8.04
C SER A 19 15.42 -9.65 -7.69
N LYS A 20 15.79 -9.83 -6.42
CA LYS A 20 16.49 -11.03 -5.94
C LYS A 20 15.66 -12.30 -6.07
N LEU A 21 14.39 -12.26 -5.65
CA LEU A 21 13.54 -13.44 -5.58
C LEU A 21 13.06 -13.92 -6.96
N PHE A 22 12.75 -12.99 -7.88
CA PHE A 22 12.03 -13.32 -9.11
C PHE A 22 12.80 -12.97 -10.39
N TYR A 23 13.90 -12.21 -10.29
CA TYR A 23 14.61 -11.69 -11.46
C TYR A 23 16.13 -11.84 -11.40
N HIS A 24 16.65 -12.74 -10.56
CA HIS A 24 18.09 -13.02 -10.41
C HIS A 24 18.94 -11.78 -10.09
N LYS A 25 18.34 -10.78 -9.41
CA LYS A 25 18.98 -9.49 -9.07
C LYS A 25 19.36 -8.64 -10.29
N GLU A 26 18.73 -8.86 -11.44
CA GLU A 26 19.06 -8.15 -12.69
C GLU A 26 18.26 -6.85 -12.90
N LEU A 27 17.24 -6.55 -12.09
CA LEU A 27 16.47 -5.31 -12.26
C LEU A 27 17.29 -4.08 -11.86
N GLU A 28 17.32 -3.08 -12.74
CA GLU A 28 17.98 -1.79 -12.57
C GLU A 28 16.97 -0.73 -12.11
N VAL A 29 17.36 0.10 -11.14
CA VAL A 29 16.54 1.25 -10.72
C VAL A 29 16.75 2.40 -11.70
N CYS A 30 15.69 2.82 -12.36
CA CYS A 30 15.66 3.98 -13.26
C CYS A 30 14.50 4.94 -12.94
N ALA A 31 13.83 4.75 -11.80
CA ALA A 31 12.72 5.60 -11.36
C ALA A 31 13.20 7.01 -11.02
N ASP A 32 12.34 8.01 -11.25
CA ASP A 32 12.62 9.40 -10.91
C ASP A 32 12.87 9.56 -9.39
N PRO A 33 14.08 9.97 -8.96
CA PRO A 33 14.39 10.17 -7.55
C PRO A 33 13.45 11.16 -6.86
N ALA A 34 12.91 12.17 -7.55
CA ALA A 34 11.99 13.14 -6.95
C ALA A 34 10.67 12.49 -6.53
N VAL A 35 10.18 11.53 -7.33
CA VAL A 35 8.94 10.80 -7.05
C VAL A 35 9.17 9.77 -5.95
N VAL A 36 10.15 8.87 -6.13
CA VAL A 36 10.33 7.73 -5.22
C VAL A 36 10.87 8.13 -3.84
N ASN A 37 11.53 9.29 -3.73
CA ASN A 37 12.01 9.81 -2.45
C ASN A 37 11.06 10.80 -1.76
N SER A 38 9.93 11.15 -2.39
CA SER A 38 8.98 12.16 -1.88
C SER A 38 8.51 11.91 -0.44
N LEU A 39 8.41 10.63 -0.03
CA LEU A 39 8.04 10.22 1.34
C LEU A 39 9.19 9.55 2.10
N SER A 40 10.41 9.54 1.56
CA SER A 40 11.56 8.83 2.14
C SER A 40 12.01 9.40 3.49
N THR A 41 11.69 10.66 3.77
CA THR A 41 11.98 11.36 5.03
C THR A 41 10.75 11.53 5.91
N TRP A 42 9.63 10.86 5.60
CA TRP A 42 8.41 10.96 6.40
C TRP A 42 8.64 10.58 7.87
N ASP A 43 8.06 11.34 8.80
CA ASP A 43 8.29 11.19 10.25
C ASP A 43 7.71 9.93 10.85
N LYS A 44 6.79 9.27 10.16
CA LYS A 44 6.22 8.00 10.60
C LYS A 44 6.99 6.78 10.10
N LEU A 45 8.03 6.96 9.28
CA LEU A 45 8.89 5.85 8.89
C LEU A 45 9.74 5.38 10.09
N PRO A 46 9.82 4.06 10.33
CA PRO A 46 10.69 3.51 11.38
C PRO A 46 12.18 3.75 11.09
N ARG A 47 12.53 3.88 9.80
CA ARG A 47 13.88 4.19 9.32
C ARG A 47 13.80 5.18 8.17
N LYS A 48 14.47 6.33 8.30
CA LYS A 48 14.58 7.32 7.21
C LYS A 48 15.29 6.69 5.99
N HIS A 49 14.88 7.11 4.79
CA HIS A 49 15.34 6.59 3.50
C HIS A 49 15.05 5.11 3.23
N PHE A 50 14.16 4.51 4.02
CA PHE A 50 13.64 3.17 3.80
C PHE A 50 12.11 3.22 3.81
N PRO A 51 11.47 3.53 2.66
CA PRO A 51 10.03 3.81 2.58
C PRO A 51 9.18 2.53 2.63
N LEU A 52 9.37 1.73 3.68
CA LEU A 52 8.61 0.51 3.94
C LEU A 52 8.32 0.41 5.44
N ILE A 53 7.07 0.15 5.75
CA ILE A 53 6.59 -0.09 7.12
C ILE A 53 5.97 -1.48 7.16
N PHE A 54 6.42 -2.31 8.08
CA PHE A 54 5.74 -3.54 8.46
C PHE A 54 5.10 -3.33 9.85
N HIS A 55 3.81 -3.06 9.88
CA HIS A 55 3.08 -2.77 11.13
C HIS A 55 2.45 -4.06 11.66
N GLY A 56 2.97 -4.58 12.78
CA GLY A 56 2.36 -5.73 13.45
C GLY A 56 1.05 -5.35 14.15
N VAL A 57 -0.09 -5.85 13.64
CA VAL A 57 -1.41 -5.62 14.23
C VAL A 57 -1.83 -6.82 15.07
N ARG A 58 -2.11 -6.59 16.36
CA ARG A 58 -2.74 -7.59 17.23
C ARG A 58 -4.25 -7.49 17.11
N GLY A 59 -4.81 -8.18 16.12
CA GLY A 59 -6.25 -8.26 15.88
C GLY A 59 -6.71 -9.71 15.76
N THR A 60 -8.01 -9.91 15.92
CA THR A 60 -8.66 -11.21 15.72
C THR A 60 -9.45 -11.14 14.42
N GLU A 61 -9.27 -12.11 13.54
CA GLU A 61 -10.12 -12.27 12.37
C GLU A 61 -11.53 -12.68 12.77
N THR A 62 -12.51 -12.11 12.08
CA THR A 62 -13.93 -12.31 12.35
C THR A 62 -14.68 -12.58 11.05
N ARG A 63 -15.87 -13.15 11.19
CA ARG A 63 -16.73 -13.53 10.06
C ARG A 63 -18.15 -13.04 10.32
N GLU A 64 -18.78 -12.46 9.30
CA GLU A 64 -20.17 -12.02 9.39
C GLU A 64 -21.13 -13.16 9.02
N GLY A 65 -21.78 -13.75 10.02
CA GLY A 65 -22.76 -14.81 9.83
C GLY A 65 -22.22 -15.99 9.02
N CYS A 66 -22.91 -16.34 7.94
CA CYS A 66 -22.55 -17.43 7.02
C CYS A 66 -21.66 -16.97 5.85
N ASN A 67 -21.17 -15.72 5.84
CA ASN A 67 -20.30 -15.26 4.76
C ASN A 67 -18.95 -15.99 4.81
N PRO A 68 -18.43 -16.56 3.70
CA PRO A 68 -17.17 -17.31 3.72
C PRO A 68 -15.91 -16.45 3.87
N SER A 69 -16.01 -15.12 3.69
CA SER A 69 -14.85 -14.22 3.74
C SER A 69 -14.62 -13.65 5.13
N TRP A 70 -13.36 -13.61 5.53
CA TRP A 70 -12.89 -13.06 6.79
C TRP A 70 -12.61 -11.57 6.69
N PHE A 71 -12.58 -10.91 7.85
CA PHE A 71 -12.09 -9.54 8.01
C PHE A 71 -11.53 -9.34 9.41
N ASN A 72 -10.54 -8.45 9.53
CA ASN A 72 -9.93 -8.08 10.80
C ASN A 72 -10.28 -6.61 11.10
N PRO A 73 -11.18 -6.34 12.06
CA PRO A 73 -11.60 -4.98 12.39
C PRO A 73 -10.44 -4.08 12.85
N THR A 74 -9.52 -4.62 13.66
CA THR A 74 -8.38 -3.86 14.19
C THR A 74 -7.46 -3.41 13.07
N GLU A 75 -7.22 -4.31 12.12
CA GLU A 75 -6.41 -4.03 10.94
C GLU A 75 -7.08 -3.02 10.01
N ALA A 76 -8.39 -3.16 9.75
CA ALA A 76 -9.13 -2.23 8.92
C ALA A 76 -9.11 -0.79 9.48
N VAL A 77 -9.20 -0.64 10.81
CA VAL A 77 -9.02 0.65 11.49
C VAL A 77 -7.58 1.17 11.34
N GLN A 78 -6.58 0.30 11.42
CA GLN A 78 -5.18 0.68 11.25
C GLN A 78 -4.89 1.16 9.82
N VAL A 79 -5.44 0.49 8.80
CA VAL A 79 -5.38 0.92 7.39
C VAL A 79 -6.00 2.31 7.24
N MET A 80 -7.23 2.50 7.74
CA MET A 80 -7.90 3.80 7.70
C MET A 80 -7.06 4.90 8.36
N ARG A 81 -6.43 4.63 9.51
CA ARG A 81 -5.53 5.59 10.18
C ARG A 81 -4.35 5.99 9.30
N TYR A 82 -3.70 5.03 8.63
CA TYR A 82 -2.62 5.35 7.70
C TYR A 82 -3.11 6.20 6.53
N CYS A 83 -4.24 5.85 5.92
CA CYS A 83 -4.87 6.66 4.87
C CYS A 83 -5.16 8.09 5.34
N CYS A 84 -5.68 8.28 6.55
CA CYS A 84 -5.93 9.60 7.12
C CYS A 84 -4.64 10.42 7.29
N ILE A 85 -3.58 9.82 7.84
CA ILE A 85 -2.32 10.53 8.04
C ILE A 85 -1.69 10.88 6.69
N LEU A 86 -1.77 9.99 5.70
CA LEU A 86 -1.21 10.24 4.36
C LEU A 86 -2.02 11.26 3.57
N ALA A 87 -3.35 11.27 3.66
CA ALA A 87 -4.16 12.17 2.85
C ALA A 87 -4.38 13.55 3.50
N LYS A 88 -4.57 13.58 4.83
CA LYS A 88 -5.06 14.78 5.53
C LYS A 88 -3.99 15.50 6.35
N HIS A 89 -2.80 14.94 6.53
CA HIS A 89 -1.76 15.59 7.33
C HIS A 89 -1.03 16.66 6.51
N VAL A 90 -0.89 17.87 7.07
CA VAL A 90 -0.35 19.05 6.40
C VAL A 90 1.04 18.82 5.83
N THR A 91 1.88 18.05 6.53
CA THR A 91 3.27 17.81 6.14
C THR A 91 3.44 16.75 5.03
N THR A 92 2.41 15.95 4.75
CA THR A 92 2.51 14.81 3.82
C THR A 92 1.23 14.65 3.02
N SER A 93 0.60 15.74 2.57
CA SER A 93 -0.69 15.67 1.86
C SER A 93 -0.53 14.96 0.51
N VAL A 94 -0.69 13.64 0.53
CA VAL A 94 -0.72 12.78 -0.66
C VAL A 94 -2.15 12.78 -1.19
N SER A 95 -2.30 12.96 -2.51
CA SER A 95 -3.61 12.83 -3.14
C SER A 95 -4.21 11.46 -2.86
N ALA A 96 -5.48 11.41 -2.45
CA ALA A 96 -6.19 10.16 -2.18
C ALA A 96 -6.14 9.19 -3.37
N LYS A 97 -6.15 9.71 -4.61
CA LYS A 97 -6.03 8.91 -5.85
C LYS A 97 -4.67 8.25 -6.02
N SER A 98 -3.64 8.75 -5.35
CA SER A 98 -2.28 8.21 -5.36
C SER A 98 -2.05 7.18 -4.25
N ILE A 99 -3.07 6.86 -3.46
CA ILE A 99 -3.05 5.84 -2.42
C ILE A 99 -3.88 4.63 -2.88
N GLY A 100 -3.31 3.44 -2.76
CA GLY A 100 -3.99 2.18 -3.00
C GLY A 100 -3.97 1.28 -1.77
N VAL A 101 -5.07 0.59 -1.51
CA VAL A 101 -5.16 -0.46 -0.49
C VAL A 101 -5.42 -1.80 -1.17
N ILE A 102 -4.53 -2.76 -0.95
CA ILE A 102 -4.64 -4.12 -1.48
C ILE A 102 -5.02 -5.06 -0.35
N THR A 103 -6.05 -5.87 -0.56
CA THR A 103 -6.47 -6.92 0.38
C THR A 103 -6.94 -8.17 -0.36
N PRO A 104 -6.53 -9.38 0.06
CA PRO A 104 -6.95 -10.62 -0.60
C PRO A 104 -8.42 -10.98 -0.28
N TYR A 105 -8.96 -10.50 0.84
CA TYR A 105 -10.32 -10.83 1.28
C TYR A 105 -11.33 -9.76 0.87
N ARG A 106 -12.41 -10.18 0.19
CA ARG A 106 -13.50 -9.30 -0.24
C ARG A 106 -14.16 -8.58 0.93
N LYS A 107 -14.40 -9.27 2.06
CA LYS A 107 -15.02 -8.66 3.24
C LYS A 107 -14.13 -7.62 3.91
N GLN A 108 -12.83 -7.87 3.99
CA GLN A 108 -11.86 -6.87 4.45
C GLN A 108 -11.90 -5.62 3.56
N GLY A 109 -11.91 -5.78 2.24
CA GLY A 109 -12.04 -4.66 1.30
C GLY A 109 -13.35 -3.88 1.42
N GLU A 110 -14.48 -4.55 1.66
CA GLU A 110 -15.76 -3.89 1.95
C GLU A 110 -15.71 -3.07 3.25
N LYS A 111 -15.11 -3.63 4.31
CA LYS A 111 -15.00 -2.96 5.62
C LYS A 111 -14.10 -1.74 5.56
N ILE A 112 -12.95 -1.86 4.90
CA ILE A 112 -12.02 -0.74 4.70
C ILE A 112 -12.70 0.37 3.88
N ARG A 113 -13.39 0.04 2.77
CA ARG A 113 -14.13 1.06 1.98
C ARG A 113 -15.17 1.80 2.82
N LYS A 114 -15.95 1.08 3.63
CA LYS A 114 -16.92 1.70 4.55
C LYS A 114 -16.25 2.65 5.53
N LEU A 115 -15.13 2.25 6.14
CA LEU A 115 -14.38 3.12 7.06
C LEU A 115 -13.83 4.35 6.34
N LEU A 116 -13.26 4.21 5.16
CA LEU A 116 -12.72 5.33 4.37
C LEU A 116 -13.82 6.31 3.94
N GLN A 117 -15.02 5.84 3.65
CA GLN A 117 -16.19 6.71 3.37
C GLN A 117 -16.55 7.57 4.58
N THR A 118 -16.47 7.06 5.81
CA THR A 118 -16.78 7.85 7.03
C THR A 118 -15.79 8.97 7.30
N VAL A 119 -14.63 8.96 6.63
CA VAL A 119 -13.57 9.97 6.78
C VAL A 119 -13.31 10.70 5.46
N ASP A 120 -14.25 10.73 4.51
CA ASP A 120 -14.13 11.43 3.23
C ASP A 120 -12.92 11.03 2.38
N LEU A 121 -12.51 9.76 2.45
CA LEU A 121 -11.40 9.19 1.66
C LEU A 121 -11.88 8.08 0.71
N SER A 122 -13.10 8.21 0.20
CA SER A 122 -13.71 7.26 -0.73
C SER A 122 -13.01 7.15 -2.09
N GLU A 123 -12.18 8.15 -2.45
CA GLU A 123 -11.37 8.15 -3.67
C GLU A 123 -10.17 7.19 -3.62
N ILE A 124 -9.78 6.74 -2.42
CA ILE A 124 -8.71 5.73 -2.27
C ILE A 124 -9.20 4.41 -2.83
N LYS A 125 -8.45 3.85 -3.79
CA LYS A 125 -8.79 2.55 -4.36
C LYS A 125 -8.54 1.45 -3.33
N VAL A 126 -9.53 0.57 -3.16
CA VAL A 126 -9.42 -0.64 -2.34
C VAL A 126 -9.85 -1.83 -3.18
N GLY A 127 -9.01 -2.87 -3.27
CA GLY A 127 -9.28 -4.02 -4.13
C GLY A 127 -8.29 -5.16 -3.95
N SER A 128 -8.50 -6.24 -4.71
CA SER A 128 -7.61 -7.40 -4.71
C SER A 128 -6.34 -7.16 -5.54
N VAL A 129 -5.38 -8.09 -5.47
CA VAL A 129 -4.14 -8.02 -6.27
C VAL A 129 -4.46 -7.98 -7.77
N GLU A 130 -5.45 -8.74 -8.21
CA GLU A 130 -5.91 -8.82 -9.60
C GLU A 130 -6.47 -7.47 -10.07
N GLU A 131 -7.25 -6.78 -9.23
CA GLU A 131 -7.78 -5.45 -9.55
C GLU A 131 -6.67 -4.39 -9.66
N PHE A 132 -5.52 -4.61 -9.04
CA PHE A 132 -4.36 -3.72 -9.08
C PHE A 132 -3.34 -4.08 -10.15
N GLN A 133 -3.49 -5.22 -10.83
CA GLN A 133 -2.54 -5.65 -11.84
C GLN A 133 -2.43 -4.62 -12.98
N GLY A 134 -1.21 -4.21 -13.30
CA GLY A 134 -0.93 -3.21 -14.34
C GLY A 134 -1.09 -1.75 -13.90
N GLN A 135 -1.52 -1.49 -12.65
CA GLN A 135 -1.69 -0.15 -12.11
C GLN A 135 -0.56 0.20 -11.13
N GLU A 136 -0.41 1.48 -10.83
CA GLU A 136 0.62 1.99 -9.91
C GLU A 136 0.07 3.14 -9.07
N TYR A 137 0.60 3.24 -7.85
CA TYR A 137 0.23 4.23 -6.85
C TYR A 137 1.49 4.70 -6.15
N LEU A 138 1.49 5.95 -5.68
CA LEU A 138 2.60 6.50 -4.91
C LEU A 138 2.76 5.76 -3.58
N VAL A 139 1.63 5.41 -2.95
CA VAL A 139 1.60 4.64 -1.70
C VAL A 139 0.68 3.44 -1.86
N ILE A 140 1.17 2.28 -1.46
CA ILE A 140 0.39 1.05 -1.33
C ILE A 140 0.36 0.63 0.13
N ILE A 141 -0.84 0.35 0.65
CA ILE A 141 -1.06 -0.31 1.93
C ILE A 141 -1.57 -1.72 1.64
N ILE A 142 -0.93 -2.73 2.22
CA ILE A 142 -1.36 -4.12 2.09
C ILE A 142 -2.01 -4.52 3.42
N SER A 143 -3.23 -5.06 3.32
CA SER A 143 -4.03 -5.60 4.42
C SER A 143 -4.31 -7.07 4.11
#